data_AF-A0A9X0QFB2-F1
#
_entry.id   AF-A0A9X0QFB2-F1
#
_cell.length_a   1.000
_cell.length_b   1.000
_cell.length_c   1.000
_cell.angle_alpha   90.00
_cell.angle_beta   90.00
_cell.angle_gamma   90.00
#
_symmetry.space_group_name_H-M   'P 1'
#
loop_
_entity.id
_entity.type
_entity.pdbx_description
1 polymer ?
#
loop_
_entity_poly.entity_id
_entity_poly.type
_entity_poly.pdbx_seq_one_letter_code
_entity_poly.pdbx_strand_id
1 'polypeptide(L)'
;MSTAASHNVKFHRFATVLGGVVPIYHLEGLTRDLNFTADTLAAVYLGKVTRLNDGEIRNSNRGVNLPDAPIVVIHRSDGSGSTYAWSDFLSRINPEWKDKIGRGTKLKWPIGQGAEGSEGVASEVEKTPNAIGYVEFVYAIEHQLCFGAVQNSSDKFVRASLDSLAEAAKTAAADATINSSASITDPSGKAAYPIASFTWLVIPEQISDTAKSRPCLR
;
A
#
# COMPACT_ATOMS: atom_id res chain seq x y z
N MET A 1 -41.00 3.17 19.79
CA MET A 1 -40.35 2.45 18.67
C MET A 1 -40.25 3.44 17.51
N SER A 2 -39.08 4.04 17.31
CA SER A 2 -38.84 5.00 16.22
C SER A 2 -38.07 4.27 15.12
N THR A 3 -38.71 4.10 13.96
CA THR A 3 -38.13 3.52 12.75
C THR A 3 -37.02 4.41 12.23
N ALA A 4 -35.77 3.95 12.33
CA ALA A 4 -34.64 4.56 11.63
C ALA A 4 -34.82 4.35 10.12
N ALA A 5 -35.17 5.41 9.40
CA ALA A 5 -35.15 5.40 7.95
C ALA A 5 -33.69 5.24 7.48
N SER A 6 -33.38 4.07 6.93
CA SER A 6 -32.15 3.82 6.19
C SER A 6 -32.10 4.77 5.00
N HIS A 7 -31.38 5.88 5.12
CA HIS A 7 -31.09 6.75 3.99
C HIS A 7 -30.08 6.02 3.10
N ASN A 8 -30.59 5.42 2.03
CA ASN A 8 -29.80 4.76 1.01
C ASN A 8 -29.12 5.83 0.15
N VAL A 9 -28.12 6.52 0.73
CA VAL A 9 -27.34 7.54 0.01
C VAL A 9 -26.47 6.81 -1.01
N LYS A 10 -26.79 7.00 -2.29
CA LYS A 10 -25.97 6.52 -3.39
C LYS A 10 -24.78 7.46 -3.58
N PHE A 11 -23.62 6.89 -3.86
CA PHE A 11 -22.36 7.63 -4.05
C PHE A 11 -21.77 7.34 -5.43
N HIS A 12 -21.27 8.38 -6.09
CA HIS A 12 -20.40 8.25 -7.25
C HIS A 12 -18.93 8.33 -6.82
N ARG A 13 -18.07 7.58 -7.52
CA ARG A 13 -16.62 7.60 -7.32
C ARG A 13 -15.95 8.06 -8.60
N PHE A 14 -15.16 9.13 -8.52
CA PHE A 14 -14.37 9.63 -9.65
C PHE A 14 -12.88 9.48 -9.33
N ALA A 15 -12.15 8.74 -10.17
CA ALA A 15 -10.70 8.63 -10.04
C ALA A 15 -10.06 9.98 -10.39
N THR A 16 -9.14 10.47 -9.56
CA THR A 16 -8.45 11.74 -9.79
C THR A 16 -6.97 11.55 -10.10
N VAL A 17 -6.26 10.80 -9.26
CA VAL A 17 -4.81 10.62 -9.34
C VAL A 17 -4.47 9.14 -9.21
N LEU A 18 -3.46 8.70 -9.95
CA LEU A 18 -2.85 7.40 -9.83
C LEU A 18 -1.68 7.50 -8.84
N GLY A 19 -1.69 6.64 -7.83
CA GLY A 19 -0.63 6.55 -6.82
C GLY A 19 -0.13 5.13 -6.63
N GLY A 20 0.97 5.00 -5.90
CA GLY A 20 1.58 3.73 -5.51
C GLY A 20 1.82 3.68 -4.02
N VAL A 21 1.57 2.55 -3.37
CA VAL A 21 1.94 2.34 -1.97
C VAL A 21 3.27 1.58 -1.93
N VAL A 22 4.29 2.17 -1.34
CA VAL A 22 5.65 1.63 -1.33
C VAL A 22 6.05 1.13 0.07
N PRO A 23 6.79 0.02 0.18
CA PRO A 23 7.45 -0.35 1.42
C PRO A 23 8.59 0.63 1.70
N ILE A 24 8.48 1.39 2.76
CA ILE A 24 9.55 2.28 3.27
C ILE A 24 10.28 1.61 4.41
N TYR A 25 11.55 1.98 4.61
CA TYR A 25 12.34 1.47 5.71
C TYR A 25 13.44 2.44 6.14
N HIS A 26 13.89 2.30 7.38
CA HIS A 26 15.03 3.03 7.91
C HIS A 26 16.16 2.05 8.21
N LEU A 27 17.15 1.99 7.31
CA LEU A 27 18.29 1.08 7.39
C LEU A 27 19.56 1.80 6.96
N GLU A 28 20.54 1.81 7.85
CA GLU A 28 21.85 2.39 7.56
C GLU A 28 22.75 1.40 6.79
N GLY A 29 23.69 1.93 6.01
CA GLY A 29 24.75 1.14 5.37
C GLY A 29 24.30 0.28 4.19
N LEU A 30 23.09 0.48 3.66
CA LEU A 30 22.64 -0.21 2.45
C LEU A 30 23.42 0.27 1.21
N THR A 31 23.86 -0.70 0.40
CA THR A 31 24.54 -0.44 -0.87
C THR A 31 23.59 -0.34 -2.06
N ARG A 32 22.33 -0.74 -1.87
CA ARG A 32 21.24 -0.66 -2.85
C ARG A 32 19.89 -0.79 -2.15
N ASP A 33 18.82 -0.40 -2.85
CA ASP A 33 17.44 -0.59 -2.39
C ASP A 33 17.11 -2.09 -2.19
N LEU A 34 16.21 -2.34 -1.25
CA LEU A 34 15.72 -3.69 -0.95
C LEU A 34 14.63 -4.12 -1.94
N ASN A 35 14.56 -5.42 -2.15
CA ASN A 35 13.55 -6.14 -2.90
C ASN A 35 12.63 -6.89 -1.92
N PHE A 36 11.32 -6.80 -2.13
CA PHE A 36 10.33 -7.48 -1.31
C PHE A 36 9.38 -8.32 -2.16
N THR A 37 9.04 -9.50 -1.68
CA THR A 37 7.92 -10.30 -2.21
C THR A 37 6.68 -10.03 -1.35
N ALA A 38 5.49 -10.37 -1.86
CA ALA A 38 4.27 -10.31 -1.07
C ALA A 38 4.37 -11.19 0.19
N ASP A 39 5.00 -12.35 0.08
CA ASP A 39 5.19 -13.26 1.21
C ASP A 39 6.12 -12.70 2.28
N THR A 40 7.25 -12.08 1.88
CA THR A 40 8.15 -11.40 2.82
C THR A 40 7.43 -10.27 3.55
N LEU A 41 6.67 -9.44 2.82
CA LEU A 41 5.90 -8.35 3.42
C LEU A 41 4.82 -8.88 4.37
N ALA A 42 4.03 -9.87 3.94
CA ALA A 42 3.03 -10.51 4.80
C ALA A 42 3.67 -11.09 6.06
N ALA A 43 4.79 -11.79 5.94
CA ALA A 43 5.50 -12.41 7.06
C ALA A 43 6.05 -11.38 8.06
N VAL A 44 6.53 -10.22 7.59
CA VAL A 44 6.92 -9.09 8.45
C VAL A 44 5.73 -8.59 9.25
N TYR A 45 4.61 -8.27 8.60
CA TYR A 45 3.43 -7.72 9.30
C TYR A 45 2.65 -8.76 10.12
N LEU A 46 2.83 -10.05 9.86
CA LEU A 46 2.33 -11.15 10.69
C LEU A 46 3.25 -11.45 11.89
N GLY A 47 4.43 -10.84 11.98
CA GLY A 47 5.40 -11.07 13.04
C GLY A 47 6.16 -12.40 12.94
N LYS A 48 6.17 -13.03 11.76
CA LYS A 48 6.95 -14.25 11.48
C LYS A 48 8.40 -13.92 11.15
N VAL A 49 8.60 -12.87 10.37
CA VAL A 49 9.92 -12.32 10.07
C VAL A 49 10.15 -11.18 11.05
N THR A 50 11.06 -11.41 12.01
CA THR A 50 11.29 -10.48 13.13
C THR A 50 12.64 -9.79 13.07
N ARG A 51 13.53 -10.21 12.16
CA ARG A 51 14.89 -9.67 12.00
C ARG A 51 15.18 -9.32 10.55
N LEU A 52 16.00 -8.29 10.34
CA LEU A 52 16.30 -7.76 9.01
C LEU A 52 17.14 -8.72 8.16
N ASN A 53 17.98 -9.53 8.80
CA ASN A 53 18.76 -10.58 8.16
C ASN A 53 18.00 -11.92 8.08
N ASP A 54 16.67 -11.95 8.19
CA ASP A 54 15.91 -13.18 8.02
C ASP A 54 16.11 -13.77 6.62
N GLY A 55 15.98 -15.10 6.50
CA GLY A 55 16.09 -15.81 5.22
C GLY A 55 15.11 -15.27 4.16
N GLU A 56 13.87 -14.96 4.56
CA GLU A 56 12.83 -14.45 3.66
C GLU A 56 13.23 -13.11 3.02
N ILE A 57 13.85 -12.21 3.79
CA ILE A 57 14.36 -10.93 3.27
C ILE A 57 15.64 -11.17 2.46
N ARG A 58 16.58 -11.97 2.99
CA ARG A 58 17.89 -12.20 2.36
C ARG A 58 17.76 -12.87 0.99
N ASN A 59 16.80 -13.76 0.79
CA ASN A 59 16.62 -14.51 -0.45
C ASN A 59 16.44 -13.60 -1.67
N SER A 60 15.67 -12.52 -1.52
CA SER A 60 15.43 -11.50 -2.56
C SER A 60 16.53 -10.43 -2.64
N ASN A 61 17.42 -10.40 -1.64
CA ASN A 61 18.42 -9.36 -1.41
C ASN A 61 19.85 -9.91 -1.32
N ARG A 62 20.16 -10.94 -2.12
CA ARG A 62 21.51 -11.53 -2.15
C ARG A 62 22.58 -10.46 -2.40
N GLY A 63 23.65 -10.50 -1.62
CA GLY A 63 24.76 -9.54 -1.68
C GLY A 63 24.51 -8.21 -0.97
N VAL A 64 23.33 -7.98 -0.38
CA VAL A 64 23.10 -6.84 0.51
C VAL A 64 23.54 -7.21 1.92
N ASN A 65 24.27 -6.31 2.58
CA ASN A 65 24.68 -6.49 3.96
C ASN A 65 23.52 -6.12 4.89
N LEU A 66 22.70 -7.12 5.24
CA LEU A 66 21.54 -6.92 6.11
C LEU A 66 21.97 -7.01 7.58
N PRO A 67 21.64 -6.01 8.42
CA PRO A 67 22.03 -6.02 9.82
C PRO A 67 21.30 -7.13 10.57
N ASP A 68 21.98 -7.70 11.57
CA ASP A 68 21.35 -8.60 12.53
C ASP A 68 20.62 -7.79 13.60
N ALA A 69 19.50 -7.18 13.21
CA ALA A 69 18.70 -6.31 14.06
C ALA A 69 17.20 -6.65 13.98
N PRO A 70 16.44 -6.46 15.09
CA PRO A 70 15.00 -6.66 15.09
C PRO A 70 14.30 -5.64 14.18
N ILE A 71 13.21 -6.06 13.54
CA ILE A 71 12.36 -5.20 12.71
C ILE A 71 11.37 -4.48 13.61
N VAL A 72 11.24 -3.16 13.41
CA VAL A 72 10.14 -2.37 13.99
C VAL A 72 9.07 -2.17 12.93
N VAL A 73 7.91 -2.80 13.11
CA VAL A 73 6.81 -2.67 12.14
C VAL A 73 5.99 -1.42 12.43
N ILE A 74 5.81 -0.56 11.43
CA ILE A 74 4.95 0.63 11.50
C ILE A 74 3.77 0.45 10.54
N HIS A 75 2.56 0.73 10.99
CA HIS A 75 1.36 0.67 10.17
C HIS A 75 0.44 1.88 10.42
N ARG A 76 -0.58 2.04 9.59
CA ARG A 76 -1.62 3.07 9.83
C ARG A 76 -2.48 2.71 11.03
N SER A 77 -2.78 3.68 11.89
CA SER A 77 -3.74 3.54 13.00
C SER A 77 -5.17 3.91 12.59
N ASP A 78 -5.31 4.78 11.60
CA ASP A 78 -6.58 5.32 11.11
C ASP A 78 -7.06 4.64 9.82
N GLY A 79 -8.27 5.00 9.37
CA GLY A 79 -8.86 4.43 8.15
C GLY A 79 -8.16 4.97 6.90
N SER A 80 -7.59 4.09 6.09
CA SER A 80 -6.65 4.50 5.05
C SER A 80 -6.86 3.76 3.73
N GLY A 81 -6.90 4.52 2.62
CA GLY A 81 -6.84 3.95 1.27
C GLY A 81 -5.50 3.26 0.98
N SER A 82 -4.39 3.76 1.52
CA SER A 82 -3.09 3.09 1.40
C SER A 82 -3.08 1.74 2.10
N THR A 83 -3.74 1.64 3.26
CA THR A 83 -3.92 0.35 3.96
C THR A 83 -4.79 -0.61 3.16
N TYR A 84 -5.82 -0.09 2.50
CA TYR A 84 -6.65 -0.89 1.61
C TYR A 84 -5.82 -1.44 0.44
N ALA A 85 -5.07 -0.60 -0.28
CA ALA A 85 -4.23 -1.05 -1.40
C ALA A 85 -3.15 -2.05 -0.95
N TRP A 86 -2.47 -1.76 0.17
CA TRP A 86 -1.47 -2.65 0.78
C TRP A 86 -2.05 -4.02 1.10
N SER A 87 -3.18 -4.06 1.81
CA SER A 87 -3.81 -5.31 2.22
C SER A 87 -4.55 -6.05 1.10
N ASP A 88 -5.04 -5.33 0.08
CA ASP A 88 -5.60 -5.93 -1.14
C ASP A 88 -4.51 -6.69 -1.91
N PHE A 89 -3.34 -6.07 -2.12
CA PHE A 89 -2.17 -6.72 -2.72
C PHE A 89 -1.77 -7.99 -1.95
N LEU A 90 -1.57 -7.88 -0.63
CA LEU A 90 -1.18 -9.05 0.18
C LEU A 90 -2.25 -10.14 0.18
N SER A 91 -3.54 -9.78 0.23
CA SER A 91 -4.65 -10.75 0.21
C SER A 91 -4.84 -11.45 -1.13
N ARG A 92 -4.34 -10.89 -2.23
CA ARG A 92 -4.42 -11.52 -3.56
C ARG A 92 -3.42 -12.66 -3.67
N ILE A 93 -2.24 -12.50 -3.07
CA ILE A 93 -1.09 -13.39 -3.30
C ILE A 93 -0.88 -14.35 -2.14
N ASN A 94 -1.01 -13.88 -0.89
CA ASN A 94 -0.69 -14.67 0.30
C ASN A 94 -1.97 -15.22 0.96
N PRO A 95 -2.22 -16.54 0.93
CA PRO A 95 -3.44 -17.14 1.50
C PRO A 95 -3.56 -16.96 3.01
N GLU A 96 -2.44 -17.05 3.75
CA GLU A 96 -2.46 -16.88 5.20
C GLU A 96 -2.82 -15.45 5.60
N TRP A 97 -2.28 -14.46 4.89
CA TRP A 97 -2.66 -13.06 5.07
C TRP A 97 -4.15 -12.89 4.84
N LYS A 98 -4.66 -13.41 3.72
CA LYS A 98 -6.07 -13.34 3.34
C LYS A 98 -6.97 -13.92 4.43
N ASP A 99 -6.58 -15.05 5.02
CA ASP A 99 -7.38 -15.74 6.03
C ASP A 99 -7.28 -15.09 7.42
N LYS A 100 -6.10 -14.58 7.81
CA LYS A 100 -5.87 -14.04 9.16
C LYS A 100 -6.18 -12.55 9.29
N ILE A 101 -5.79 -11.76 8.29
CA ILE A 101 -5.87 -10.29 8.31
C ILE A 101 -6.90 -9.78 7.32
N GLY A 102 -6.87 -10.33 6.09
CA GLY A 102 -7.73 -9.92 4.99
C GLY A 102 -7.39 -8.55 4.43
N ARG A 103 -8.40 -7.91 3.80
CA ARG A 103 -8.29 -6.61 3.15
C ARG A 103 -9.25 -5.60 3.77
N GLY A 104 -8.83 -4.35 3.86
CA GLY A 104 -9.67 -3.29 4.43
C GLY A 104 -8.94 -1.97 4.63
N THR A 105 -9.69 -0.91 4.88
CA THR A 105 -9.13 0.42 5.22
C THR A 105 -8.66 0.49 6.68
N LYS A 106 -9.13 -0.43 7.53
CA LYS A 106 -8.68 -0.66 8.91
C LYS A 106 -8.53 -2.16 9.13
N LEU A 107 -7.44 -2.58 9.75
CA LEU A 107 -7.11 -3.99 9.97
C LEU A 107 -6.80 -4.22 11.45
N LYS A 108 -6.94 -5.47 11.89
CA LYS A 108 -6.48 -5.91 13.21
C LYS A 108 -5.03 -6.40 13.09
N TRP A 109 -4.09 -5.48 13.23
CA TRP A 109 -2.67 -5.78 13.14
C TRP A 109 -2.22 -6.66 14.32
N PRO A 110 -1.49 -7.77 14.07
CA PRO A 110 -1.05 -8.65 15.14
C PRO A 110 0.17 -8.08 15.88
N ILE A 111 0.96 -7.25 15.20
CA ILE A 111 2.15 -6.58 15.73
C ILE A 111 2.30 -5.19 15.09
N GLY A 112 3.23 -4.42 15.64
CA GLY A 112 3.63 -3.12 15.10
C GLY A 112 3.01 -1.93 15.83
N GLN A 113 3.53 -0.76 15.51
CA GLN A 113 3.08 0.52 16.05
C GLN A 113 2.19 1.20 15.02
N GLY A 114 1.01 1.63 15.47
CA GLY A 114 0.10 2.44 14.67
C GLY A 114 0.54 3.91 14.68
N ALA A 115 0.63 4.52 13.50
CA ALA A 115 0.80 5.96 13.31
C ALA A 115 -0.35 6.54 12.47
N GLU A 116 -0.74 7.78 12.78
CA GLU A 116 -1.87 8.44 12.13
C GLU A 116 -1.45 9.11 10.82
N GLY A 117 -2.20 8.88 9.76
CA GLY A 117 -1.92 9.47 8.45
C GLY A 117 -0.66 8.92 7.77
N SER A 118 -0.48 9.27 6.49
CA SER A 118 0.75 8.89 5.76
C SER A 118 1.97 9.63 6.30
N GLU A 119 1.80 10.90 6.65
CA GLU A 119 2.82 11.74 7.30
C GLU A 119 3.35 11.13 8.60
N GLY A 120 2.45 10.68 9.48
CA GLY A 120 2.84 10.07 10.75
C GLY A 120 3.58 8.76 10.54
N VAL A 121 3.17 7.93 9.59
CA VAL A 121 3.90 6.69 9.25
C VAL A 121 5.29 7.01 8.68
N ALA A 122 5.38 7.95 7.74
CA ALA A 122 6.66 8.36 7.15
C ALA A 122 7.63 8.88 8.22
N SER A 123 7.16 9.83 9.05
CA SER A 123 7.92 10.39 10.16
C SER A 123 8.35 9.34 11.19
N GLU A 124 7.47 8.37 11.50
CA GLU A 124 7.78 7.32 12.46
C GLU A 124 8.86 6.37 11.93
N VAL A 125 8.79 6.00 10.65
CA VAL A 125 9.85 5.22 10.00
C VAL A 125 11.15 6.02 9.96
N GLU A 126 11.09 7.30 9.56
CA GLU A 126 12.26 8.19 9.46
C GLU A 126 13.06 8.27 10.76
N LYS A 127 12.40 8.34 11.93
CA LYS A 127 13.09 8.48 13.22
C LYS A 127 13.41 7.17 13.92
N THR A 128 12.93 6.04 13.40
CA THR A 128 13.01 4.73 14.08
C THR A 128 13.96 3.80 13.35
N PRO A 129 15.17 3.56 13.89
CA PRO A 129 16.09 2.61 13.29
C PRO A 129 15.47 1.22 13.13
N ASN A 130 15.77 0.56 12.01
CA ASN A 130 15.28 -0.77 11.67
C ASN A 130 13.76 -0.85 11.44
N ALA A 131 13.10 0.29 11.23
CA ALA A 131 11.69 0.33 10.93
C ALA A 131 11.36 -0.09 9.50
N ILE A 132 10.22 -0.74 9.34
CA ILE A 132 9.57 -1.02 8.04
C ILE A 132 8.13 -0.52 8.14
N GLY A 133 7.71 0.28 7.15
CA GLY A 133 6.35 0.81 7.02
C GLY A 133 5.86 0.77 5.57
N TYR A 134 4.68 1.34 5.34
CA TYR A 134 4.16 1.58 3.99
C TYR A 134 3.52 2.96 3.89
N VAL A 135 3.78 3.67 2.79
CA VAL A 135 3.20 5.00 2.52
C VAL A 135 2.91 5.14 1.03
N GLU A 136 2.09 6.13 0.67
CA GLU A 136 1.98 6.53 -0.73
C GLU A 136 3.34 7.07 -1.21
N PHE A 137 3.70 6.75 -2.45
CA PHE A 137 4.99 7.02 -3.07
C PHE A 137 5.45 8.47 -2.89
N VAL A 138 4.55 9.45 -2.98
CA VAL A 138 4.89 10.88 -2.80
C VAL A 138 5.50 11.16 -1.43
N TYR A 139 4.98 10.54 -0.35
CA TYR A 139 5.49 10.73 1.00
C TYR A 139 6.89 10.14 1.17
N ALA A 140 7.18 9.02 0.51
CA ALA A 140 8.53 8.46 0.52
C ALA A 140 9.53 9.42 -0.17
N ILE A 141 9.11 10.09 -1.24
CA ILE A 141 9.93 11.08 -1.94
C ILE A 141 10.10 12.36 -1.11
N GLU A 142 9.02 12.89 -0.52
CA GLU A 142 9.04 14.12 0.27
C GLU A 142 9.91 13.99 1.52
N HIS A 143 9.85 12.85 2.22
CA HIS A 143 10.72 12.55 3.37
C HIS A 143 12.10 12.00 2.97
N GLN A 144 12.40 11.83 1.68
CA GLN A 144 13.66 11.25 1.20
C GLN A 144 13.94 9.86 1.79
N LEU A 145 12.89 9.08 2.04
CA LEU A 145 12.98 7.75 2.64
C LEU A 145 13.45 6.74 1.61
N CYS A 146 14.23 5.76 2.08
CA CYS A 146 14.48 4.57 1.30
C CYS A 146 13.19 3.77 1.14
N PHE A 147 12.94 3.27 -0.08
CA PHE A 147 11.80 2.41 -0.37
C PHE A 147 12.19 1.29 -1.33
N GLY A 148 11.56 0.13 -1.16
CA GLY A 148 11.93 -1.09 -1.85
C GLY A 148 11.19 -1.31 -3.18
N ALA A 149 11.80 -2.09 -4.06
CA ALA A 149 11.12 -2.69 -5.19
C ALA A 149 10.27 -3.88 -4.73
N VAL A 150 9.15 -4.13 -5.41
CA VAL A 150 8.21 -5.20 -5.07
C VAL A 150 8.08 -6.16 -6.25
N GLN A 151 8.11 -7.47 -5.99
CA GLN A 151 7.86 -8.49 -6.99
C GLN A 151 6.41 -8.40 -7.50
N ASN A 152 6.23 -8.25 -8.80
CA ASN A 152 4.92 -8.30 -9.44
C ASN A 152 4.56 -9.73 -9.91
N SER A 153 3.32 -9.91 -10.38
CA SER A 153 2.81 -11.15 -10.99
C SER A 153 3.62 -11.71 -12.17
N SER A 154 4.57 -10.93 -12.73
CA SER A 154 5.51 -11.38 -13.79
C SER A 154 6.90 -11.77 -13.25
N ASP A 155 7.02 -11.96 -11.94
CA ASP A 155 8.27 -12.30 -11.24
C ASP A 155 9.38 -11.26 -11.42
N LYS A 156 9.01 -9.98 -11.61
CA LYS A 156 9.94 -8.86 -11.70
C LYS A 156 9.85 -8.00 -10.46
N PHE A 157 10.99 -7.68 -9.86
CA PHE A 157 11.09 -6.63 -8.84
C PHE A 157 11.01 -5.27 -9.53
N VAL A 158 9.89 -4.59 -9.33
CA VAL A 158 9.63 -3.28 -9.92
C VAL A 158 9.65 -2.23 -8.82
N ARG A 159 10.41 -1.16 -9.05
CA ARG A 159 10.45 0.01 -8.17
C ARG A 159 9.38 0.99 -8.59
N ALA A 160 8.70 1.62 -7.63
CA ALA A 160 7.71 2.64 -7.94
C ALA A 160 8.36 3.84 -8.65
N SER A 161 7.69 4.30 -9.69
CA SER A 161 8.03 5.44 -10.53
C SER A 161 6.78 5.85 -11.30
N LEU A 162 6.78 7.04 -11.90
CA LEU A 162 5.66 7.47 -12.76
C LEU A 162 5.41 6.46 -13.90
N ASP A 163 6.48 5.96 -14.53
CA ASP A 163 6.37 5.00 -15.64
C ASP A 163 5.81 3.64 -15.20
N SER A 164 6.28 3.09 -14.08
CA SER A 164 5.82 1.78 -13.59
C SER A 164 4.39 1.84 -13.05
N LEU A 165 3.98 2.97 -12.49
CA LEU A 165 2.59 3.22 -12.09
C LEU A 165 1.70 3.39 -13.32
N ALA A 166 2.15 4.13 -14.34
CA ALA A 166 1.40 4.29 -15.58
C ALA A 166 1.18 2.94 -16.28
N GLU A 167 2.20 2.07 -16.30
CA GLU A 167 2.07 0.70 -16.83
C GLU A 167 1.08 -0.13 -15.99
N ALA A 168 1.07 0.03 -14.67
CA ALA A 168 0.08 -0.61 -13.79
C ALA A 168 -1.35 -0.19 -14.14
N ALA A 169 -1.61 1.12 -14.30
CA ALA A 169 -2.94 1.60 -14.70
C ALA A 169 -3.34 1.13 -16.10
N LYS A 170 -2.42 1.16 -17.06
CA LYS A 170 -2.66 0.71 -18.44
C LYS A 170 -3.05 -0.77 -18.49
N THR A 171 -2.30 -1.62 -17.79
CA THR A 171 -2.56 -3.06 -17.76
C THR A 171 -3.81 -3.41 -16.96
N ALA A 172 -4.08 -2.69 -15.87
CA ALA A 172 -5.32 -2.83 -15.12
C ALA A 172 -6.57 -2.43 -15.94
N ALA A 173 -6.48 -1.38 -16.75
CA ALA A 173 -7.58 -0.96 -17.62
C ALA A 173 -7.90 -1.99 -18.72
N ALA A 174 -6.93 -2.82 -19.09
CA ALA A 174 -7.11 -3.91 -20.06
C ALA A 174 -7.64 -5.20 -19.43
N ASP A 175 -7.73 -5.28 -18.09
CA ASP A 175 -8.16 -6.47 -17.36
C ASP A 175 -9.57 -6.28 -16.78
N ALA A 176 -10.54 -6.95 -17.39
CA ALA A 176 -11.95 -6.89 -16.96
C ALA A 176 -12.21 -7.49 -15.57
N THR A 177 -11.27 -8.26 -15.01
CA THR A 177 -11.38 -8.83 -13.66
C THR A 177 -10.95 -7.84 -12.57
N ILE A 178 -10.19 -6.81 -12.93
CA ILE A 178 -9.80 -5.76 -12.01
C ILE A 178 -10.97 -4.78 -11.88
N ASN A 179 -11.60 -4.80 -10.71
CA ASN A 179 -12.54 -3.75 -10.36
C ASN A 179 -11.77 -2.46 -10.11
N SER A 180 -11.55 -1.73 -11.20
CA SER A 180 -10.88 -0.44 -11.22
C SER A 180 -11.57 0.60 -10.34
N SER A 181 -12.79 0.36 -9.83
CA SER A 181 -13.49 1.24 -8.87
C SER A 181 -13.08 1.05 -7.40
N ALA A 182 -12.15 0.11 -7.14
CA ALA A 182 -11.71 -0.24 -5.79
C ALA A 182 -10.18 -0.29 -5.64
N SER A 183 -9.46 -1.00 -6.51
CA SER A 183 -8.00 -1.17 -6.45
C SER A 183 -7.49 -1.69 -7.80
N ILE A 184 -6.26 -1.31 -8.18
CA ILE A 184 -5.55 -1.84 -9.36
C ILE A 184 -4.28 -2.60 -8.98
N THR A 185 -4.24 -3.17 -7.77
CA THR A 185 -3.09 -3.94 -7.29
C THR A 185 -2.91 -5.25 -8.06
N ASP A 186 -1.64 -5.67 -8.16
CA ASP A 186 -1.12 -6.83 -8.86
C ASP A 186 -1.60 -6.98 -10.32
N PRO A 187 -1.46 -5.93 -11.15
CA PRO A 187 -1.81 -6.04 -12.56
C PRO A 187 -0.74 -6.88 -13.30
N SER A 188 -1.12 -7.46 -14.44
CA SER A 188 -0.31 -8.45 -15.18
C SER A 188 0.88 -7.88 -15.97
N GLY A 189 1.08 -6.55 -15.98
CA GLY A 189 2.14 -5.90 -16.74
C GLY A 189 3.55 -6.20 -16.21
N LYS A 190 4.47 -6.61 -17.09
CA LYS A 190 5.85 -6.96 -16.70
C LYS A 190 6.62 -5.84 -16.01
N ALA A 191 6.37 -4.59 -16.41
CA ALA A 191 6.96 -3.39 -15.81
C ALA A 191 5.98 -2.66 -14.86
N ALA A 192 4.82 -3.24 -14.58
CA ALA A 192 3.83 -2.64 -13.71
C ALA A 192 4.27 -2.76 -12.25
N TYR A 193 4.16 -1.63 -11.52
CA TYR A 193 4.31 -1.65 -10.07
C TYR A 193 3.09 -2.32 -9.42
N PRO A 194 3.28 -3.30 -8.52
CA PRO A 194 2.18 -4.17 -8.10
C PRO A 194 1.28 -3.58 -7.01
N ILE A 195 1.66 -2.51 -6.33
CA ILE A 195 0.82 -1.89 -5.27
C ILE A 195 0.33 -0.52 -5.72
N ALA A 196 -0.27 -0.45 -6.90
CA ALA A 196 -0.87 0.75 -7.45
C ALA A 196 -2.35 0.91 -7.07
N SER A 197 -2.82 2.15 -6.92
CA SER A 197 -4.23 2.47 -6.68
C SER A 197 -4.60 3.82 -7.26
N PHE A 198 -5.87 4.00 -7.61
CA PHE A 198 -6.43 5.33 -7.84
C PHE A 198 -6.87 5.98 -6.52
N THR A 199 -6.74 7.30 -6.45
CA THR A 199 -7.39 8.15 -5.46
C THR A 199 -8.77 8.54 -5.96
N TRP A 200 -9.78 8.44 -5.08
CA TRP A 200 -11.18 8.64 -5.44
C TRP A 200 -11.76 9.88 -4.76
N LEU A 201 -12.46 10.71 -5.52
CA LEU A 201 -13.47 11.60 -4.98
C LEU A 201 -14.78 10.82 -4.84
N VAL A 202 -15.31 10.75 -3.61
CA VAL A 202 -16.60 10.13 -3.32
C VAL A 202 -17.63 11.24 -3.15
N ILE A 203 -18.60 11.31 -4.05
CA ILE A 203 -19.60 12.39 -4.10
C ILE A 203 -20.99 11.75 -3.93
N PRO A 204 -21.83 12.21 -2.98
CA PRO A 204 -23.21 11.75 -2.88
C PRO A 204 -23.99 12.14 -4.14
N GLU A 205 -24.77 11.22 -4.69
CA GLU A 205 -25.55 11.41 -5.93
C GLU A 205 -26.55 12.58 -5.80
N GLN A 206 -27.06 12.81 -4.59
CA GLN A 206 -27.87 13.98 -4.27
C GLN A 206 -27.15 14.84 -3.24
N ILE A 207 -26.71 16.02 -3.67
CA ILE A 207 -26.27 17.10 -2.80
C ILE A 207 -27.48 17.99 -2.56
N SER A 208 -28.05 17.95 -1.35
CA SER A 208 -29.22 18.75 -0.97
C SER A 208 -28.96 20.27 -0.92
N ASP A 209 -27.69 20.67 -0.94
CA ASP A 209 -27.23 22.06 -0.98
C ASP A 209 -26.86 22.48 -2.41
N THR A 210 -27.75 23.24 -3.07
CA THR A 210 -27.59 23.68 -4.46
C THR A 210 -26.39 24.61 -4.69
N ALA A 211 -25.77 25.16 -3.64
CA ALA A 211 -24.54 25.94 -3.77
C ALA A 211 -23.29 25.04 -3.96
N LYS A 212 -23.35 23.78 -3.51
CA LYS A 212 -22.26 22.80 -3.56
C LYS A 212 -22.39 21.79 -4.71
N SER A 213 -23.47 21.86 -5.49
CA SER A 213 -23.75 20.92 -6.58
C SER A 213 -23.07 21.27 -7.92
N ARG A 214 -22.25 22.33 -7.98
CA ARG A 214 -21.50 22.66 -9.21
C ARG A 214 -20.30 21.73 -9.35
N PRO A 215 -20.14 21.01 -10.47
CA PRO A 215 -18.95 20.19 -10.70
C PRO A 215 -17.72 21.10 -10.76
N CYS A 216 -16.75 20.88 -9.87
CA CYS A 216 -15.42 21.51 -9.95
C CYS A 216 -14.49 20.82 -10.94
N LEU A 217 -14.94 19.73 -11.58
CA LEU A 217 -14.18 19.00 -12.59
C LEU A 217 -14.49 19.59 -13.97
N ARG A 218 -13.50 20.27 -14.57
CA ARG A 218 -13.45 20.62 -15.99
C ARG A 218 -12.44 19.73 -16.69
#